data_AF-A0A6C0HW91-F1
#
_entry.id   AF-A0A6C0HW91-F1
#
_cell.length_a   1.000
_cell.length_b   1.000
_cell.length_c   1.000
_cell.angle_alpha   90.00
_cell.angle_beta   90.00
_cell.angle_gamma   90.00
#
_symmetry.space_group_name_H-M   'P 1'
#
loop_
_entity.id
_entity.type
_entity.pdbx_description
1 polymer ?
#
loop_
_entity_poly.entity_id
_entity_poly.type
_entity_poly.pdbx_seq_one_letter_code
_entity_poly.pdbx_strand_id
1 'polypeptide(L)'
;MDLDLSTLINNALIYYDKQNIEYDEYIKSNNITVERETNKIIFNDNSKELKYEFLGIFDNTTNIWIWAWLVPEFMFNETNISRKLLNYGLKISPTPINKLDNEQLYLKTQMVNSRFLLYDQFQLDLHLAISSYLAKDSFKFIYSKRKYLNKEKSKYITVYYLIF
;
A
#
# COMPACT_ATOMS: atom_id res chain seq x y z
N MET A 1 -14.27 7.71 18.39
CA MET A 1 -15.47 7.47 17.57
C MET A 1 -15.25 6.10 16.99
N ASP A 2 -15.81 5.08 17.64
CA ASP A 2 -15.63 3.69 17.27
C ASP A 2 -16.39 3.47 15.96
N LEU A 3 -15.62 3.35 14.88
CA LEU A 3 -16.14 3.24 13.53
C LEU A 3 -16.20 1.74 13.22
N ASP A 4 -17.41 1.18 13.22
CA ASP A 4 -17.66 -0.24 12.95
C ASP A 4 -16.83 -0.76 11.75
N LEU A 5 -16.32 -1.99 11.82
CA LEU A 5 -15.40 -2.56 10.81
C LEU A 5 -15.95 -2.43 9.41
N SER A 6 -17.24 -2.71 9.26
CA SER A 6 -17.90 -2.63 7.96
C SER A 6 -17.91 -1.19 7.45
N THR A 7 -18.12 -0.22 8.34
CA THR A 7 -18.07 1.21 8.03
C THR A 7 -16.65 1.63 7.64
N LEU A 8 -15.63 1.16 8.35
CA LEU A 8 -14.23 1.42 8.00
C LEU A 8 -13.88 0.87 6.63
N ILE A 9 -14.19 -0.40 6.37
CA ILE A 9 -13.93 -1.08 5.12
C ILE A 9 -14.64 -0.37 3.96
N ASN A 10 -15.92 -0.06 4.13
CA ASN A 10 -16.70 0.65 3.11
C ASN A 10 -16.10 2.02 2.80
N ASN A 11 -15.76 2.80 3.83
CA ASN A 11 -15.15 4.11 3.63
C ASN A 11 -13.78 4.02 2.96
N ALA A 12 -12.99 2.99 3.31
CA ALA A 12 -11.69 2.76 2.71
C ALA A 12 -11.79 2.41 1.23
N LEU A 13 -12.72 1.51 0.87
CA LEU A 13 -12.98 1.15 -0.52
C LEU A 13 -13.47 2.35 -1.33
N ILE A 14 -14.46 3.11 -0.83
CA ILE A 14 -14.97 4.32 -1.51
C ILE A 14 -13.84 5.34 -1.74
N TYR A 15 -12.99 5.55 -0.73
CA TYR A 15 -11.87 6.48 -0.84
C TYR A 15 -10.85 6.03 -1.89
N TYR A 16 -10.49 4.75 -1.88
CA TYR A 16 -9.54 4.17 -2.82
C TYR A 16 -10.08 4.15 -4.25
N ASP A 17 -11.34 3.77 -4.44
CA ASP A 17 -12.00 3.79 -5.75
C ASP A 17 -12.08 5.20 -6.32
N LYS A 18 -12.37 6.20 -5.49
CA LYS A 18 -12.35 7.61 -5.91
C LYS A 18 -10.97 8.01 -6.42
N GLN A 19 -9.89 7.66 -5.72
CA GLN A 19 -8.53 7.92 -6.19
C GLN A 19 -8.24 7.19 -7.51
N ASN A 20 -8.67 5.94 -7.63
CA ASN A 20 -8.45 5.16 -8.84
C ASN A 20 -9.18 5.75 -10.06
N ILE A 21 -10.38 6.27 -9.87
CA ILE A 21 -11.14 6.97 -10.92
C ILE A 21 -10.47 8.30 -11.28
N GLU A 22 -10.05 9.09 -10.29
CA GLU A 22 -9.44 10.41 -10.49
C GLU A 22 -8.08 10.32 -11.20
N TYR A 23 -7.28 9.29 -10.90
CA TYR A 23 -5.93 9.09 -11.43
C TYR A 23 -5.80 7.89 -12.39
N ASP A 24 -6.92 7.46 -12.99
CA ASP A 24 -7.01 6.28 -13.87
C ASP A 24 -5.97 6.28 -14.99
N GLU A 25 -5.75 7.44 -15.61
CA GLU A 25 -4.76 7.65 -16.67
C GLU A 25 -3.34 7.28 -16.21
N TYR A 26 -2.94 7.68 -15.01
CA TYR A 26 -1.62 7.37 -14.46
C TYR A 26 -1.54 5.91 -14.02
N ILE A 27 -2.59 5.39 -13.39
CA ILE A 27 -2.64 4.01 -12.90
C ILE A 27 -2.50 3.00 -14.04
N LYS A 28 -3.07 3.30 -15.20
CA LYS A 28 -2.98 2.46 -16.41
C LYS A 28 -1.68 2.62 -17.19
N SER A 29 -0.88 3.65 -16.92
CA SER A 29 0.39 3.86 -17.62
C SER A 29 1.39 2.75 -17.29
N ASN A 30 1.97 2.15 -18.33
CA ASN A 30 3.03 1.15 -18.22
C ASN A 30 4.42 1.74 -18.49
N ASN A 31 4.49 2.97 -18.98
CA ASN A 31 5.70 3.61 -19.44
C ASN A 31 6.19 4.63 -18.41
N ILE A 32 6.88 4.11 -17.39
CA ILE A 32 7.35 4.92 -16.28
C ILE A 32 8.84 4.70 -15.98
N THR A 33 9.49 5.79 -15.60
CA THR A 33 10.88 5.81 -15.10
C THR A 33 10.86 6.09 -13.60
N VAL A 34 11.62 5.33 -12.80
CA VAL A 34 11.72 5.53 -11.35
C VAL A 34 13.13 6.01 -11.02
N GLU A 35 13.22 7.20 -10.43
CA GLU A 35 14.46 7.82 -9.97
C GLU A 35 14.51 7.79 -8.44
N ARG A 36 15.34 6.89 -7.91
CA ARG A 36 15.43 6.65 -6.45
C ARG A 36 16.17 7.73 -5.69
N GLU A 37 17.14 8.38 -6.32
CA GLU A 37 17.95 9.42 -5.66
C GLU A 37 17.12 10.66 -5.31
N THR A 38 16.11 10.96 -6.13
CA THR A 38 15.25 12.13 -6.02
C THR A 38 13.83 11.79 -5.54
N ASN A 39 13.56 10.50 -5.29
CA ASN A 39 12.23 9.95 -5.01
C ASN A 39 11.19 10.37 -6.05
N LYS A 40 11.54 10.32 -7.34
CA LYS A 40 10.65 10.71 -8.44
C LYS A 40 10.21 9.53 -9.28
N ILE A 41 8.96 9.59 -9.72
CA ILE A 41 8.40 8.74 -10.76
C ILE A 41 8.01 9.63 -11.94
N ILE A 42 8.44 9.24 -13.13
CA ILE A 42 8.18 9.96 -14.37
C ILE A 42 7.21 9.12 -15.18
N PHE A 43 6.03 9.66 -15.44
CA PHE A 43 5.05 9.09 -16.36
C PHE A 43 5.37 9.60 -17.76
N ASN A 44 6.11 8.78 -18.53
CA ASN A 44 6.70 9.20 -19.80
C ASN A 44 5.64 9.52 -20.86
N ASP A 45 4.46 8.91 -20.76
CA ASP A 45 3.35 9.17 -21.69
C ASP A 45 2.91 10.64 -21.66
N ASN A 46 3.03 11.30 -20.50
CA ASN A 46 2.58 12.68 -20.27
C ASN A 46 3.72 13.62 -19.86
N SER A 47 4.98 13.13 -19.85
CA SER A 47 6.16 13.82 -19.32
C SER A 47 5.94 14.39 -17.90
N LYS A 48 5.12 13.71 -17.08
CA LYS A 48 4.75 14.18 -15.75
C LYS A 48 5.68 13.58 -14.70
N GLU A 49 6.38 14.44 -13.98
CA GLU A 49 7.18 14.05 -12.81
C GLU A 49 6.36 14.23 -11.54
N LEU A 50 6.28 13.17 -10.74
CA LEU A 50 5.66 13.16 -9.42
C LEU A 50 6.64 12.58 -8.40
N LYS A 51 6.47 12.94 -7.12
CA LYS A 51 7.23 12.29 -6.05
C LYS A 51 6.59 10.96 -5.68
N TYR A 52 7.36 10.05 -5.12
CA TYR A 52 6.86 8.79 -4.60
C TYR A 52 7.49 8.38 -3.27
N GLU A 53 6.80 7.47 -2.58
CA GLU A 53 7.34 6.61 -1.53
C GLU A 53 6.88 5.17 -1.78
N PHE A 54 7.58 4.17 -1.23
CA PHE A 54 7.18 2.78 -1.31
C PHE A 54 6.13 2.45 -0.25
N LEU A 55 5.05 1.80 -0.68
CA LEU A 55 4.06 1.20 0.20
C LEU A 55 4.46 -0.23 0.59
N GLY A 56 4.76 -1.06 -0.41
CA GLY A 56 5.12 -2.45 -0.22
C GLY A 56 5.28 -3.22 -1.53
N ILE A 57 5.51 -4.51 -1.40
CA ILE A 57 5.72 -5.45 -2.50
C ILE A 57 4.75 -6.62 -2.31
N PHE A 58 4.10 -7.04 -3.38
CA PHE A 58 3.34 -8.28 -3.43
C PHE A 58 4.06 -9.30 -4.32
N ASP A 59 4.34 -10.49 -3.80
CA ASP A 59 4.88 -11.61 -4.56
C ASP A 59 3.72 -12.51 -5.04
N ASN A 60 3.54 -12.61 -6.36
CA ASN A 60 2.46 -13.40 -6.94
C ASN A 60 2.66 -14.92 -6.84
N THR A 61 3.89 -15.38 -6.56
CA THR A 61 4.22 -16.81 -6.50
C THR A 61 3.86 -17.36 -5.14
N THR A 62 4.06 -16.57 -4.08
CA THR A 62 3.76 -16.97 -2.70
C THR A 62 2.49 -16.33 -2.16
N ASN A 63 1.88 -15.39 -2.89
CA ASN A 63 0.80 -14.51 -2.44
C ASN A 63 1.11 -13.79 -1.13
N ILE A 64 2.36 -13.35 -0.98
CA ILE A 64 2.81 -12.67 0.24
C ILE A 64 2.88 -11.17 -0.02
N TRP A 65 2.24 -10.40 0.85
CA TRP A 65 2.51 -8.97 1.00
C TRP A 65 3.73 -8.75 1.87
N ILE A 66 4.57 -7.79 1.48
CA ILE A 66 5.76 -7.35 2.20
C ILE A 66 5.70 -5.82 2.33
N TRP A 67 5.69 -5.33 3.56
CA TRP A 67 5.69 -3.88 3.78
C TRP A 67 7.03 -3.23 3.41
N ALA A 68 6.97 -2.03 2.84
CA ALA A 68 8.17 -1.31 2.42
C ALA A 68 9.13 -0.98 3.57
N TRP A 69 8.62 -0.76 4.79
CA TRP A 69 9.47 -0.50 5.97
C TRP A 69 10.35 -1.70 6.37
N LEU A 70 10.06 -2.91 5.88
CA LEU A 70 10.85 -4.12 6.11
C LEU A 70 11.97 -4.29 5.06
N VAL A 71 11.78 -3.78 3.85
CA VAL A 71 12.63 -4.08 2.70
C VAL A 71 13.99 -3.38 2.86
N PRO A 72 15.09 -4.12 3.02
CA PRO A 72 16.41 -3.53 3.30
C PRO A 72 16.93 -2.63 2.16
N GLU A 73 16.54 -2.92 0.92
CA GLU A 73 16.95 -2.15 -0.24
C GLU A 73 16.32 -0.75 -0.29
N PHE A 74 15.23 -0.51 0.46
CA PHE A 74 14.53 0.78 0.46
C PHE A 74 15.15 1.76 1.44
N MET A 75 15.42 2.97 0.96
CA MET A 75 16.01 4.03 1.78
C MET A 75 14.98 4.60 2.76
N PHE A 76 15.47 5.19 3.84
CA PHE A 76 14.61 5.73 4.90
C PHE A 76 13.61 6.78 4.38
N ASN A 77 14.09 7.69 3.53
CA ASN A 77 13.30 8.75 2.90
C ASN A 77 12.27 8.22 1.89
N GLU A 78 12.40 6.99 1.39
CA GLU A 78 11.43 6.37 0.49
C GLU A 78 10.30 5.64 1.26
N THR A 79 10.31 5.64 2.59
CA THR A 79 9.47 4.74 3.41
C THR A 79 8.82 5.42 4.61
N ASN A 80 8.64 6.75 4.56
CA ASN A 80 8.09 7.50 5.70
C ASN A 80 6.62 7.14 5.95
N ILE A 81 5.77 7.09 4.92
CA ILE A 81 4.34 6.80 5.06
C ILE A 81 4.14 5.35 5.51
N SER A 82 4.85 4.39 4.93
CA SER A 82 4.76 2.99 5.38
C SER A 82 5.20 2.85 6.85
N ARG A 83 6.20 3.58 7.32
CA ARG A 83 6.54 3.65 8.76
C ARG A 83 5.48 4.37 9.59
N LYS A 84 4.80 5.40 9.07
CA LYS A 84 3.66 6.02 9.77
C LYS A 84 2.52 5.03 9.96
N LEU A 85 2.24 4.18 8.96
CA LEU A 85 1.25 3.09 9.06
C LEU A 85 1.65 2.04 10.12
N LEU A 86 2.93 1.63 10.14
CA LEU A 86 3.45 0.77 11.21
C LEU A 86 3.26 1.42 12.59
N ASN A 87 3.66 2.68 12.74
CA ASN A 87 3.53 3.43 13.99
C ASN A 87 2.07 3.59 14.41
N TYR A 88 1.15 3.76 13.45
CA TYR A 88 -0.28 3.74 13.71
C TYR A 88 -0.71 2.39 14.32
N GLY A 89 -0.34 1.27 13.69
CA GLY A 89 -0.65 -0.07 14.21
C GLY A 89 -0.03 -0.39 15.58
N LEU A 90 1.18 0.11 15.84
CA LEU A 90 1.85 -0.05 17.15
C LEU A 90 1.15 0.72 18.27
N LYS A 91 0.56 1.88 17.96
CA LYS A 91 -0.23 2.69 18.92
C LYS A 91 -1.58 2.07 19.28
N ILE A 92 -2.06 1.10 18.51
CA ILE A 92 -3.28 0.33 18.84
C ILE A 92 -2.96 -0.54 20.05
N SER A 93 -3.19 -0.03 21.26
CA SER A 93 -2.85 -0.73 22.50
C SER A 93 -3.94 -1.74 22.88
N PRO A 94 -3.58 -2.98 23.27
CA PRO A 94 -4.52 -3.86 23.95
C PRO A 94 -4.84 -3.27 25.32
N THR A 95 -6.08 -2.84 25.52
CA THR A 95 -6.60 -2.54 26.85
C THR A 95 -6.64 -3.84 27.68
N PRO A 96 -6.38 -3.79 29.00
CA PRO A 96 -6.27 -5.00 29.80
C PRO A 96 -7.65 -5.67 29.94
N ILE A 97 -7.67 -6.98 29.66
CA ILE A 97 -8.72 -7.94 30.03
C ILE A 97 -10.09 -7.60 29.44
N ASN A 98 -10.31 -8.16 28.24
CA ASN A 98 -11.55 -8.24 27.47
C ASN A 98 -11.76 -7.14 26.41
N LYS A 99 -11.60 -7.61 25.17
CA LYS A 99 -12.02 -7.02 23.90
C LYS A 99 -11.15 -5.87 23.41
N LEU A 100 -10.02 -6.23 22.79
CA LEU A 100 -9.66 -5.47 21.60
C LEU A 100 -10.80 -5.71 20.60
N ASP A 101 -11.56 -4.68 20.26
CA ASP A 101 -12.63 -4.82 19.26
C ASP A 101 -12.03 -5.44 17.99
N ASN A 102 -12.78 -6.35 17.35
CA ASN A 102 -12.30 -7.13 16.20
C ASN A 102 -11.65 -6.24 15.13
N GLU A 103 -12.11 -4.99 15.02
CA GLU A 103 -11.57 -3.92 14.20
C GLU A 103 -10.12 -3.55 14.52
N GLN A 104 -9.87 -3.18 15.77
CA GLN A 104 -8.54 -2.76 16.22
C GLN A 104 -7.56 -3.93 16.12
N LEU A 105 -8.02 -5.15 16.40
CA LEU A 105 -7.22 -6.35 16.20
C LEU A 105 -6.87 -6.57 14.73
N TYR A 106 -7.87 -6.44 13.85
CA TYR A 106 -7.68 -6.59 12.41
C TYR A 106 -6.69 -5.55 11.88
N LEU A 107 -6.88 -4.26 12.20
CA LEU A 107 -5.97 -3.19 11.78
C LEU A 107 -4.56 -3.37 12.33
N LYS A 108 -4.43 -3.71 13.62
CA LYS A 108 -3.12 -3.98 14.22
C LYS A 108 -2.41 -5.13 13.50
N THR A 109 -3.14 -6.20 13.21
CA THR A 109 -2.62 -7.37 12.48
C THR A 109 -2.14 -6.99 11.08
N GLN A 110 -2.92 -6.19 10.35
CA GLN A 110 -2.57 -5.75 8.99
C GLN A 110 -1.35 -4.82 8.95
N MET A 111 -1.23 -3.90 9.91
CA MET A 111 -0.20 -2.85 9.90
C MET A 111 1.14 -3.28 10.52
N VAL A 112 1.12 -4.19 11.52
CA VAL A 112 2.32 -4.55 12.30
C VAL A 112 3.00 -5.80 11.77
N ASN A 113 2.26 -6.74 11.17
CA ASN A 113 2.88 -7.93 10.58
C ASN A 113 3.70 -7.52 9.36
N SER A 114 5.00 -7.80 9.41
CA SER A 114 5.95 -7.39 8.36
C SER A 114 5.64 -8.02 7.00
N ARG A 115 5.10 -9.24 7.04
CA ARG A 115 4.68 -10.02 5.89
C ARG A 115 3.48 -10.87 6.25
N PHE A 116 2.56 -11.06 5.32
CA PHE A 116 1.42 -11.94 5.52
C PHE A 116 0.90 -12.49 4.19
N LEU A 117 0.27 -13.66 4.27
CA LEU A 117 -0.36 -14.36 3.16
C LEU A 117 -1.70 -13.69 2.83
N LEU A 118 -1.95 -13.49 1.54
CA LEU A 118 -3.22 -13.07 0.98
C LEU A 118 -3.79 -14.24 0.19
N TYR A 119 -5.02 -14.65 0.48
CA TYR A 119 -5.61 -15.83 -0.15
C TYR A 119 -6.21 -15.53 -1.52
N ASP A 120 -6.60 -14.29 -1.75
CA ASP A 120 -7.28 -13.84 -2.95
C ASP A 120 -6.95 -12.38 -3.26
N GLN A 121 -7.29 -11.96 -4.49
CA GLN A 121 -7.04 -10.61 -4.97
C GLN A 121 -7.85 -9.55 -4.19
N PHE A 122 -9.04 -9.90 -3.72
CA PHE A 122 -9.89 -8.96 -2.98
C PHE A 122 -9.25 -8.57 -1.65
N GLN A 123 -8.57 -9.49 -0.97
CA GLN A 123 -7.82 -9.18 0.24
C GLN A 123 -6.67 -8.20 -0.03
N LEU A 124 -6.02 -8.28 -1.20
CA LEU A 124 -5.01 -7.31 -1.61
C LEU A 124 -5.64 -5.93 -1.84
N ASP A 125 -6.76 -5.88 -2.57
CA ASP A 125 -7.47 -4.64 -2.85
C ASP A 125 -7.97 -3.97 -1.55
N LEU A 126 -8.50 -4.78 -0.62
CA LEU A 126 -8.91 -4.34 0.71
C LEU A 126 -7.72 -3.81 1.52
N HIS A 127 -6.58 -4.51 1.48
CA HIS A 127 -5.36 -4.09 2.15
C HIS A 127 -4.86 -2.73 1.64
N LEU A 128 -4.85 -2.54 0.32
CA LEU A 128 -4.47 -1.29 -0.33
C LEU A 128 -5.45 -0.16 0.01
N ALA A 129 -6.76 -0.45 -0.01
CA ALA A 129 -7.80 0.52 0.31
C ALA A 129 -7.69 1.00 1.76
N ILE A 130 -7.50 0.09 2.72
CA ILE A 130 -7.31 0.44 4.14
C ILE A 130 -6.03 1.24 4.32
N SER A 131 -4.92 0.80 3.71
CA SER A 131 -3.65 1.52 3.78
C SER A 131 -3.78 2.94 3.22
N SER A 132 -4.50 3.10 2.11
CA SER A 132 -4.79 4.40 1.52
C SER A 132 -5.62 5.29 2.46
N TYR A 133 -6.69 4.74 3.01
CA TYR A 133 -7.59 5.46 3.90
C TYR A 133 -6.92 5.91 5.21
N LEU A 134 -6.07 5.05 5.79
CA LEU A 134 -5.32 5.38 7.00
C LEU A 134 -4.22 6.42 6.76
N ALA A 135 -3.61 6.40 5.57
CA ALA A 135 -2.60 7.36 5.15
C ALA A 135 -3.17 8.53 4.32
N LYS A 136 -4.50 8.75 4.37
CA LYS A 136 -5.18 9.83 3.65
C LYS A 136 -4.50 11.18 3.82
N ASP A 137 -4.63 12.01 2.80
CA ASP A 137 -4.05 13.37 2.70
C ASP A 137 -2.51 13.41 2.68
N SER A 138 -1.82 12.27 2.86
CA SER A 138 -0.36 12.20 2.76
C SER A 138 0.13 11.97 1.34
N PHE A 139 -0.73 11.48 0.44
CA PHE A 139 -0.42 11.17 -0.96
C PHE A 139 -1.73 11.21 -1.79
N LYS A 140 -1.61 11.24 -3.12
CA LYS A 140 -2.74 11.33 -4.07
C LYS A 140 -3.36 9.99 -4.44
N PHE A 141 -2.54 9.02 -4.85
CA PHE A 141 -3.00 7.69 -5.29
C PHE A 141 -1.91 6.63 -5.18
N ILE A 142 -2.32 5.36 -5.24
CA ILE A 142 -1.40 4.22 -5.26
C ILE A 142 -1.13 3.85 -6.72
N TYR A 143 0.14 3.85 -7.12
CA TYR A 143 0.58 3.30 -8.40
C TYR A 143 1.20 1.92 -8.19
N SER A 144 1.04 1.01 -9.15
CA SER A 144 1.61 -0.33 -9.06
C SER A 144 2.40 -0.69 -10.33
N LYS A 145 3.57 -1.32 -10.16
CA LYS A 145 4.40 -1.79 -11.27
C LYS A 145 4.81 -3.24 -11.08
N ARG A 146 4.51 -4.07 -12.08
CA ARG A 146 4.95 -5.46 -12.12
C ARG A 146 6.40 -5.56 -12.62
N LYS A 147 7.21 -6.33 -11.90
CA LYS A 147 8.54 -6.76 -12.31
C LYS A 147 8.54 -8.27 -12.47
N TYR A 148 8.64 -8.73 -13.71
CA TYR A 148 8.67 -10.14 -14.05
C TYR A 148 10.02 -10.76 -13.69
N LEU A 149 9.98 -11.90 -13.01
CA LEU A 149 11.15 -12.66 -12.57
C LEU A 149 11.54 -13.77 -13.55
N ASN A 150 10.66 -14.09 -14.50
CA ASN A 150 10.91 -15.07 -15.55
C ASN A 150 10.45 -14.58 -16.92
N LYS A 151 10.97 -15.23 -17.98
CA LYS A 151 10.65 -14.88 -19.38
C LYS A 151 9.17 -15.10 -19.73
N GLU A 152 8.56 -16.13 -19.15
CA GLU A 152 7.14 -16.49 -19.35
C GLU A 152 6.17 -15.53 -18.66
N LYS A 153 6.68 -14.60 -17.84
CA LYS A 153 5.88 -13.61 -17.09
C LYS A 153 4.89 -14.23 -16.09
N SER A 154 5.00 -15.51 -15.79
CA SER A 154 4.18 -16.21 -14.79
C SER A 154 4.62 -15.92 -13.35
N LYS A 155 5.87 -15.51 -13.13
CA LYS A 155 6.40 -15.09 -11.84
C LYS A 155 6.73 -13.62 -11.87
N TYR A 156 6.15 -12.85 -10.96
CA TYR A 156 6.37 -11.42 -10.85
C TYR A 156 6.17 -10.93 -9.42
N ILE A 157 6.87 -9.85 -9.10
CA ILE A 157 6.56 -9.02 -7.94
C ILE A 157 5.84 -7.77 -8.42
N THR A 158 4.85 -7.31 -7.67
CA THR A 158 4.23 -6.00 -7.87
C THR A 158 4.75 -5.07 -6.80
N VAL A 159 5.38 -3.97 -7.22
CA VAL A 159 5.82 -2.90 -6.31
C VAL A 159 4.74 -1.83 -6.28
N TYR A 160 4.34 -1.43 -5.08
CA TYR A 160 3.32 -0.41 -4.84
C TYR A 160 3.96 0.89 -4.36
N TYR A 161 3.58 1.98 -5.02
CA TYR A 161 4.11 3.33 -4.81
C TYR A 161 2.98 4.25 -4.33
N LEU A 162 3.28 5.12 -3.38
CA LEU A 162 2.43 6.21 -2.91
C LEU A 162 2.86 7.47 -3.66
N ILE A 163 1.99 8.02 -4.51
CA ILE A 163 2.32 9.13 -5.41
C ILE A 163 1.80 10.46 -4.85
N PHE A 164 2.61 11.53 -4.92
CA PHE A 164 2.31 12.85 -4.33
C PHE A 164 1.96 13.93 -5.34
#